data_AF-A0A183GPL8-F1
#
_entry.id   AF-A0A183GPL8-F1
#
_cell.length_a   1.000
_cell.length_b   1.000
_cell.length_c   1.000
_cell.angle_alpha   90.00
_cell.angle_beta   90.00
_cell.angle_gamma   90.00
#
_symmetry.space_group_name_H-M   'P 1'
#
loop_
_entity.id
_entity.type
_entity.pdbx_description
1 polymer ?
#
loop_
_entity_poly.entity_id
_entity_poly.type
_entity_poly.pdbx_seq_one_letter_code
_entity_poly.pdbx_strand_id
1 'polypeptide(L)'
;MEGAVSSSSQHESVSTDEYLERIYLRFAMIESDEQLQKFTDAYLIRLIETAGAEPKAVTKVGEILSHYNRRAKSNPAVKYPVETLLSMLNGKSAVTANLSLVYLRFATVHLNDDDYLSLLPVLLEVLSSKINEPSQCADDEIKSTCEAIRSGTKVSTPAMTVDEYLMVAEKVFPKDVSIVPIKLCVVKLLTSGLFEDSAIFSIIVLGSAEGIEAVSGAAEAILKKIDIQLCVDNRVVVDELMAAYLGTTMPSKPVIGKSSAVSPANSMMKQKILQFLTRSAIAPVSYMNNMKVCLDGLTQTSITKLLIAALNFLLKVIEKMPAAAQKNLSLLLFQRLQKILGEVKNGTAVSLIYRCMGMLGNRDISIVSAQEETVMLAFRAIATVSLLSSAHSS
;
A
#
# COMPACT_ATOMS: atom_id res chain seq x y z
N MET A 1 -60.40 52.07 -20.54
CA MET A 1 -59.92 51.57 -19.23
C MET A 1 -60.09 50.06 -19.27
N GLU A 2 -59.08 49.39 -19.80
CA GLU A 2 -59.00 47.94 -19.93
C GLU A 2 -58.65 47.33 -18.56
N GLY A 3 -59.44 46.35 -18.12
CA GLY A 3 -59.11 45.48 -17.01
C GLY A 3 -58.44 44.22 -17.55
N ALA A 4 -57.14 44.08 -17.31
CA ALA A 4 -56.36 42.92 -17.70
C ALA A 4 -56.53 41.79 -16.68
N VAL A 5 -56.95 40.64 -17.18
CA VAL A 5 -56.97 39.34 -16.49
C VAL A 5 -55.53 38.86 -16.35
N SER A 6 -55.02 38.79 -15.13
CA SER A 6 -53.76 38.14 -14.79
C SER A 6 -53.98 36.63 -14.68
N SER A 7 -53.57 35.92 -15.73
CA SER A 7 -53.52 34.46 -15.75
C SER A 7 -52.38 33.94 -14.87
N SER A 8 -52.77 33.00 -14.02
CA SER A 8 -51.97 32.18 -13.13
C SER A 8 -50.96 31.30 -13.88
N SER A 9 -49.72 31.31 -13.40
CA SER A 9 -48.75 30.22 -13.64
C SER A 9 -47.87 30.04 -12.41
N GLN A 10 -48.41 29.34 -11.40
CA GLN A 10 -47.64 28.74 -10.32
C GLN A 10 -47.08 27.40 -10.81
N HIS A 11 -45.79 27.35 -11.08
CA HIS A 11 -45.04 26.10 -11.19
C HIS A 11 -44.54 25.76 -9.78
N GLU A 12 -45.24 24.86 -9.07
CA GLU A 12 -44.76 24.30 -7.80
C GLU A 12 -43.47 23.50 -8.04
N SER A 13 -42.36 23.96 -7.46
CA SER A 13 -41.13 23.17 -7.39
C SER A 13 -41.27 22.21 -6.20
N VAL A 14 -41.33 20.91 -6.50
CA VAL A 14 -41.34 19.85 -5.48
C VAL A 14 -40.08 19.97 -4.64
N SER A 15 -40.22 20.08 -3.31
CA SER A 15 -39.09 20.08 -2.37
C SER A 15 -38.23 18.82 -2.55
N THR A 16 -36.91 18.95 -2.54
CA THR A 16 -35.98 17.82 -2.66
C THR A 16 -36.27 16.72 -1.63
N ASP A 17 -36.79 17.10 -0.46
CA ASP A 17 -37.14 16.16 0.60
C ASP A 17 -38.37 15.28 0.27
N GLU A 18 -39.38 15.87 -0.36
CA GLU A 18 -40.57 15.16 -0.86
C GLU A 18 -40.22 14.25 -2.04
N TYR A 19 -39.30 14.70 -2.90
CA TYR A 19 -38.78 13.88 -3.99
C TYR A 19 -38.07 12.62 -3.48
N LEU A 20 -37.21 12.76 -2.47
CA LEU A 20 -36.50 11.64 -1.85
C LEU A 20 -37.45 10.68 -1.12
N GLU A 21 -38.49 11.20 -0.45
CA GLU A 21 -39.54 10.37 0.15
C GLU A 21 -40.30 9.54 -0.88
N ARG A 22 -40.66 10.13 -2.03
CA ARG A 22 -41.31 9.39 -3.12
C ARG A 22 -40.40 8.29 -3.67
N ILE A 23 -39.10 8.53 -3.78
CA ILE A 23 -38.14 7.49 -4.19
C ILE A 23 -38.08 6.38 -3.14
N TYR A 24 -37.99 6.73 -1.86
CA TYR A 24 -37.90 5.76 -0.78
C TYR A 24 -39.14 4.87 -0.69
N LEU A 25 -40.34 5.45 -0.83
CA LEU A 25 -41.60 4.70 -0.89
C LEU A 25 -41.66 3.78 -2.11
N ARG A 26 -41.22 4.24 -3.29
CA ARG A 26 -41.12 3.39 -4.49
C ARG A 26 -40.16 2.22 -4.29
N PHE A 27 -39.03 2.45 -3.62
CA PHE A 27 -38.08 1.39 -3.28
C PHE A 27 -38.69 0.36 -2.32
N ALA A 28 -39.47 0.79 -1.34
CA ALA A 28 -40.11 -0.09 -0.36
C ALA A 28 -41.13 -1.07 -1.00
N MET A 29 -41.68 -0.73 -2.16
CA MET A 29 -42.65 -1.55 -2.91
C MET A 29 -41.99 -2.55 -3.87
N ILE A 30 -40.66 -2.59 -3.96
CA ILE A 30 -39.94 -3.51 -4.85
C ILE A 30 -39.96 -4.91 -4.25
N GLU A 31 -40.46 -5.88 -4.99
CA GLU A 31 -40.55 -7.29 -4.57
C GLU A 31 -39.76 -8.25 -5.47
N SER A 32 -39.45 -7.85 -6.71
CA SER A 32 -38.69 -8.69 -7.66
C SER A 32 -37.33 -8.10 -8.06
N ASP A 33 -36.44 -8.96 -8.57
CA ASP A 33 -35.13 -8.55 -9.09
C ASP A 33 -35.26 -7.66 -10.32
N GLU A 34 -36.25 -7.86 -11.20
CA GLU A 34 -36.45 -6.97 -12.36
C GLU A 34 -36.91 -5.57 -11.93
N GLN A 35 -37.73 -5.48 -10.88
CA GLN A 35 -38.13 -4.19 -10.32
C GLN A 35 -36.94 -3.50 -9.65
N LEU A 36 -36.06 -4.27 -8.99
CA LEU A 36 -34.83 -3.75 -8.42
C LEU A 36 -33.89 -3.20 -9.50
N GLN A 37 -33.70 -3.93 -10.61
CA GLN A 37 -32.93 -3.44 -11.75
C GLN A 37 -33.52 -2.13 -12.33
N LYS A 38 -34.84 -2.09 -12.56
CA LYS A 38 -35.51 -0.86 -13.03
C LYS A 38 -35.33 0.32 -12.08
N PHE A 39 -35.29 0.05 -10.77
CA PHE A 39 -35.00 1.09 -9.79
C PHE A 39 -33.55 1.57 -9.89
N THR A 40 -32.60 0.65 -10.04
CA THR A 40 -31.18 0.97 -10.25
C THR A 40 -31.00 1.88 -11.46
N ASP A 41 -31.57 1.51 -12.60
CA ASP A 41 -31.46 2.26 -13.86
C ASP A 41 -32.10 3.66 -13.75
N ALA A 42 -33.21 3.78 -13.01
CA ALA A 42 -33.99 5.01 -12.94
C ALA A 42 -33.51 6.00 -11.86
N TYR A 43 -32.96 5.50 -10.74
CA TYR A 43 -32.76 6.32 -9.54
C TYR A 43 -31.35 6.32 -8.96
N LEU A 44 -30.49 5.34 -9.28
CA LEU A 44 -29.15 5.29 -8.68
C LEU A 44 -28.35 6.56 -8.98
N ILE A 45 -28.24 6.90 -10.26
CA ILE A 45 -27.52 8.10 -10.72
C ILE A 45 -28.13 9.37 -10.11
N ARG A 46 -29.46 9.50 -10.16
CA ARG A 46 -30.16 10.67 -9.62
C ARG A 46 -29.94 10.85 -8.13
N LEU A 47 -29.94 9.77 -7.35
CA LEU A 47 -29.65 9.84 -5.91
C LEU A 47 -28.23 10.35 -5.66
N ILE A 48 -27.24 9.87 -6.43
CA ILE A 48 -25.84 10.32 -6.32
C ILE A 48 -25.71 11.80 -6.72
N GLU A 49 -26.39 12.24 -7.77
CA GLU A 49 -26.43 13.65 -8.19
C GLU A 49 -27.07 14.54 -7.13
N THR A 50 -28.22 14.13 -6.57
CA THR A 50 -28.90 14.89 -5.51
C THR A 50 -28.02 15.04 -4.27
N ALA A 51 -27.35 13.96 -3.83
CA ALA A 51 -26.39 14.04 -2.73
C ALA A 51 -25.19 14.96 -3.06
N GLY A 52 -24.80 15.01 -4.34
CA GLY A 52 -23.75 15.90 -4.81
C GLY A 52 -24.12 17.37 -4.81
N ALA A 53 -25.35 17.69 -5.19
CA ALA A 53 -25.86 19.04 -5.37
C ALA A 53 -26.33 19.68 -4.05
N GLU A 54 -26.91 18.88 -3.14
CA GLU A 54 -27.49 19.37 -1.89
C GLU A 54 -26.86 18.71 -0.66
N PRO A 55 -26.00 19.43 0.10
CA PRO A 55 -25.38 18.88 1.31
C PRO A 55 -26.38 18.38 2.36
N LYS A 56 -27.57 19.01 2.44
CA LYS A 56 -28.64 18.61 3.37
C LYS A 56 -29.30 17.28 2.98
N ALA A 57 -29.28 16.92 1.70
CA ALA A 57 -29.88 15.70 1.18
C ALA A 57 -28.99 14.45 1.39
N VAL A 58 -27.68 14.64 1.63
CA VAL A 58 -26.69 13.56 1.74
C VAL A 58 -27.08 12.50 2.77
N THR A 59 -27.58 12.92 3.94
CA THR A 59 -27.97 12.00 5.01
C THR A 59 -29.13 11.10 4.58
N LYS A 60 -30.21 11.68 4.05
CA LYS A 60 -31.41 10.96 3.61
C LYS A 60 -31.10 10.07 2.39
N VAL A 61 -30.31 10.56 1.44
CA VAL A 61 -29.81 9.73 0.33
C VAL A 61 -28.98 8.55 0.87
N GLY A 62 -28.10 8.79 1.85
CA GLY A 62 -27.30 7.75 2.49
C GLY A 62 -28.15 6.65 3.13
N GLU A 63 -29.27 7.01 3.76
CA GLU A 63 -30.25 6.06 4.31
C GLU A 63 -30.89 5.21 3.20
N ILE A 64 -31.42 5.86 2.15
CA ILE A 64 -32.03 5.17 1.00
C ILE A 64 -31.03 4.19 0.37
N LEU A 65 -29.80 4.66 0.11
CA LEU A 65 -28.73 3.87 -0.48
C LEU A 65 -28.28 2.72 0.43
N SER A 66 -28.29 2.89 1.75
CA SER A 66 -28.01 1.81 2.71
C SER A 66 -29.01 0.66 2.58
N HIS A 67 -30.31 0.97 2.48
CA HIS A 67 -31.35 -0.02 2.26
C HIS A 67 -31.27 -0.69 0.88
N TYR A 68 -31.00 0.10 -0.17
CA TYR A 68 -30.73 -0.41 -1.52
C TYR A 68 -29.54 -1.39 -1.53
N ASN A 69 -28.43 -1.01 -0.90
CA ASN A 69 -27.20 -1.81 -0.88
C ASN A 69 -27.37 -3.19 -0.24
N ARG A 70 -28.24 -3.32 0.77
CA ARG A 70 -28.54 -4.63 1.38
C ARG A 70 -29.17 -5.61 0.39
N ARG A 71 -29.87 -5.13 -0.63
CA ARG A 71 -30.55 -5.96 -1.63
C ARG A 71 -29.74 -6.11 -2.93
N ALA A 72 -29.06 -5.05 -3.37
CA ALA A 72 -28.40 -5.02 -4.68
C ALA A 72 -26.96 -5.52 -4.66
N LYS A 73 -26.19 -5.26 -3.59
CA LYS A 73 -24.73 -5.46 -3.58
C LYS A 73 -24.29 -6.89 -3.93
N SER A 74 -25.03 -7.90 -3.48
CA SER A 74 -24.70 -9.32 -3.67
C SER A 74 -25.61 -10.00 -4.69
N ASN A 75 -26.42 -9.23 -5.42
CA ASN A 75 -27.41 -9.77 -6.34
C ASN A 75 -26.87 -9.74 -7.77
N PRO A 76 -26.57 -10.92 -8.38
CA PRO A 76 -26.00 -10.99 -9.73
C PRO A 76 -26.98 -10.53 -10.83
N ALA A 77 -28.29 -10.44 -10.53
CA ALA A 77 -29.28 -9.91 -11.47
C ALA A 77 -29.17 -8.38 -11.63
N VAL A 78 -28.54 -7.69 -10.68
CA VAL A 78 -28.43 -6.22 -10.70
C VAL A 78 -27.17 -5.78 -11.44
N LYS A 79 -27.36 -5.09 -12.57
CA LYS A 79 -26.31 -4.45 -13.35
C LYS A 79 -26.26 -2.96 -13.05
N TYR A 80 -25.06 -2.46 -12.84
CA TYR A 80 -24.82 -1.04 -12.54
C TYR A 80 -24.48 -0.25 -13.80
N PRO A 81 -24.88 1.03 -13.90
CA PRO A 81 -24.60 1.90 -15.05
C PRO A 81 -23.14 2.40 -15.03
N VAL A 82 -22.20 1.53 -15.41
CA VAL A 82 -20.75 1.76 -15.28
C VAL A 82 -20.28 3.01 -16.02
N GLU A 83 -20.69 3.21 -17.28
CA GLU A 83 -20.28 4.36 -18.10
C GLU A 83 -20.70 5.70 -17.47
N THR A 84 -21.92 5.77 -16.94
CA THR A 84 -22.43 6.98 -16.27
C THR A 84 -21.72 7.20 -14.93
N LEU A 85 -21.47 6.14 -14.16
CA LEU A 85 -20.72 6.25 -12.90
C LEU A 85 -19.29 6.75 -13.14
N LEU A 86 -18.65 6.34 -14.24
CA LEU A 86 -17.32 6.83 -14.63
C LEU A 86 -17.32 8.31 -14.99
N SER A 87 -18.28 8.78 -15.79
CA SER A 87 -18.36 10.21 -16.16
C SER A 87 -18.58 11.12 -14.94
N MET A 88 -19.29 10.61 -13.92
CA MET A 88 -19.53 11.31 -12.66
C MET A 88 -18.28 11.49 -11.78
N LEU A 89 -17.21 10.73 -12.02
CA LEU A 89 -15.94 10.91 -11.29
C LEU A 89 -15.27 12.27 -11.60
N ASN A 90 -15.52 12.83 -12.78
CA ASN A 90 -15.05 14.17 -13.18
C ASN A 90 -15.93 15.30 -12.61
N GLY A 91 -17.01 14.98 -11.90
CA GLY A 91 -17.91 15.95 -11.30
C GLY A 91 -17.24 16.84 -10.24
N LYS A 92 -17.79 18.05 -10.05
CA LYS A 92 -17.31 19.04 -9.07
C LYS A 92 -17.50 18.64 -7.61
N SER A 93 -18.42 17.72 -7.31
CA SER A 93 -18.74 17.32 -5.94
C SER A 93 -17.97 16.07 -5.52
N ALA A 94 -17.20 16.18 -4.43
CA ALA A 94 -16.49 15.05 -3.84
C ALA A 94 -17.44 13.93 -3.39
N VAL A 95 -18.66 14.28 -2.97
CA VAL A 95 -19.70 13.31 -2.58
C VAL A 95 -20.13 12.46 -3.77
N THR A 96 -20.39 13.09 -4.91
CA THR A 96 -20.72 12.41 -6.18
C THR A 96 -19.62 11.45 -6.59
N ALA A 97 -18.36 11.93 -6.62
CA ALA A 97 -17.24 11.09 -7.02
C ALA A 97 -17.05 9.88 -6.09
N ASN A 98 -17.14 10.09 -4.77
CA ASN A 98 -16.98 9.01 -3.79
C ASN A 98 -18.10 7.97 -3.88
N LEU A 99 -19.36 8.39 -4.01
CA LEU A 99 -20.49 7.48 -4.17
C LEU A 99 -20.38 6.71 -5.50
N SER A 100 -20.00 7.38 -6.60
CA SER A 100 -19.78 6.72 -7.88
C SER A 100 -18.71 5.63 -7.80
N LEU A 101 -17.60 5.87 -7.09
CA LEU A 101 -16.56 4.85 -6.86
C LEU A 101 -17.09 3.63 -6.10
N VAL A 102 -17.94 3.83 -5.10
CA VAL A 102 -18.55 2.72 -4.34
C VAL A 102 -19.38 1.81 -5.26
N TYR A 103 -20.18 2.38 -6.16
CA TYR A 103 -21.01 1.59 -7.07
C TYR A 103 -20.22 1.00 -8.23
N LEU A 104 -19.14 1.65 -8.68
CA LEU A 104 -18.18 1.05 -9.60
C LEU A 104 -17.55 -0.20 -8.99
N ARG A 105 -17.14 -0.15 -7.70
CA ARG A 105 -16.65 -1.33 -6.98
C ARG A 105 -17.68 -2.46 -6.90
N PHE A 106 -18.97 -2.16 -6.78
CA PHE A 106 -19.99 -3.22 -6.79
C PHE A 106 -20.16 -3.79 -8.20
N ALA A 107 -20.07 -2.96 -9.23
CA ALA A 107 -20.08 -3.42 -10.62
C ALA A 107 -18.88 -4.33 -10.94
N THR A 108 -17.70 -4.03 -10.37
CA THR A 108 -16.45 -4.73 -10.65
C THR A 108 -16.42 -6.19 -10.20
N VAL A 109 -17.33 -6.59 -9.30
CA VAL A 109 -17.51 -8.00 -8.87
C VAL A 109 -18.16 -8.87 -9.96
N HIS A 110 -18.86 -8.25 -10.91
CA HIS A 110 -19.63 -8.95 -11.95
C HIS A 110 -19.21 -8.58 -13.38
N LEU A 111 -18.10 -7.84 -13.53
CA LEU A 111 -17.52 -7.47 -14.82
C LEU A 111 -16.61 -8.59 -15.32
N ASN A 112 -16.73 -8.95 -16.59
CA ASN A 112 -15.83 -9.89 -17.24
C ASN A 112 -14.49 -9.21 -17.58
N ASP A 113 -13.44 -9.99 -17.81
CA ASP A 113 -12.10 -9.47 -18.12
C ASP A 113 -12.09 -8.51 -19.33
N ASP A 114 -12.89 -8.80 -20.36
CA ASP A 114 -13.03 -7.94 -21.55
C ASP A 114 -13.68 -6.58 -21.22
N ASP A 115 -14.69 -6.58 -20.35
CA ASP A 115 -15.36 -5.36 -19.93
C ASP A 115 -14.41 -4.49 -19.08
N TYR A 116 -13.61 -5.12 -18.21
CA TYR A 116 -12.57 -4.43 -17.45
C TYR A 116 -11.54 -3.75 -18.35
N LEU A 117 -11.06 -4.44 -19.39
CA LEU A 117 -10.11 -3.89 -20.35
C LEU A 117 -10.70 -2.70 -21.12
N SER A 118 -12.01 -2.72 -21.39
CA SER A 118 -12.70 -1.60 -22.03
C SER A 118 -12.85 -0.36 -21.14
N LEU A 119 -12.91 -0.56 -19.81
CA LEU A 119 -13.13 0.51 -18.82
C LEU A 119 -11.82 1.17 -18.37
N LEU A 120 -10.69 0.47 -18.48
CA LEU A 120 -9.38 0.94 -18.03
C LEU A 120 -8.98 2.31 -18.66
N PRO A 121 -9.14 2.56 -19.97
CA PRO A 121 -8.79 3.85 -20.58
C PRO A 121 -9.59 5.01 -20.00
N VAL A 122 -10.89 4.82 -19.77
CA VAL A 122 -11.79 5.85 -19.23
C VAL A 122 -11.43 6.18 -17.78
N LEU A 123 -11.09 5.15 -16.99
CA LEU A 123 -10.59 5.31 -15.63
C LEU A 123 -9.29 6.13 -15.59
N LEU A 124 -8.36 5.85 -16.50
CA LEU A 124 -7.10 6.59 -16.63
C LEU A 124 -7.32 8.05 -17.07
N GLU A 125 -8.26 8.29 -17.99
CA GLU A 125 -8.63 9.65 -18.43
C GLU A 125 -9.22 10.48 -17.28
N VAL A 126 -10.13 9.90 -16.50
CA VAL A 126 -10.71 10.51 -15.30
C VAL A 126 -9.61 10.91 -14.30
N LEU A 127 -8.66 10.01 -14.04
CA LEU A 127 -7.54 10.28 -13.14
C LEU A 127 -6.63 11.40 -13.67
N SER A 128 -6.37 11.40 -14.98
CA SER A 128 -5.62 12.46 -15.65
C SER A 128 -6.28 13.82 -15.49
N SER A 129 -7.61 13.90 -15.56
CA SER A 129 -8.32 15.19 -15.42
C SER A 129 -8.20 15.79 -14.01
N LYS A 130 -8.10 14.95 -12.97
CA LYS A 130 -7.92 15.39 -11.56
C LYS A 130 -6.50 15.80 -11.21
N ILE A 131 -5.53 15.52 -12.08
CA ILE A 131 -4.11 15.80 -11.88
C ILE A 131 -3.76 17.26 -12.27
N ASN A 132 -4.62 17.94 -13.05
CA ASN A 132 -4.38 19.29 -13.61
C ASN A 132 -4.52 20.47 -12.62
N GLU A 133 -4.20 20.31 -11.33
CA GLU A 133 -3.98 21.46 -10.45
C GLU A 133 -2.51 21.91 -10.55
N PRO A 134 -2.21 23.06 -11.18
CA PRO A 134 -0.84 23.51 -11.38
C PRO A 134 -0.21 23.80 -10.02
N SER A 135 0.64 22.89 -9.59
CA SER A 135 1.46 23.02 -8.39
C SER A 135 2.92 22.76 -8.78
N GLN A 136 3.79 23.63 -8.27
CA GLN A 136 5.09 23.96 -8.83
C GLN A 136 6.03 22.75 -9.01
N CYS A 137 6.79 22.84 -10.10
CA CYS A 137 7.74 21.87 -10.64
C CYS A 137 8.73 21.34 -9.59
N ALA A 138 8.83 20.01 -9.49
CA ALA A 138 9.90 19.32 -8.78
C ALA A 138 10.31 18.06 -9.57
N ASP A 139 10.59 18.21 -10.87
CA ASP A 139 10.96 17.09 -11.76
C ASP A 139 12.45 17.05 -12.11
N ASP A 140 13.27 17.91 -11.48
CA ASP A 140 14.72 17.95 -11.70
C ASP A 140 15.39 16.64 -11.27
N GLU A 141 14.87 15.95 -10.26
CA GLU A 141 15.38 14.64 -9.84
C GLU A 141 15.14 13.54 -10.89
N ILE A 142 13.97 13.54 -11.54
CA ILE A 142 13.64 12.55 -12.58
C ILE A 142 14.53 12.78 -13.80
N LYS A 143 14.69 14.05 -14.22
CA LYS A 143 15.58 14.43 -15.33
C LYS A 143 17.03 14.08 -15.04
N SER A 144 17.53 14.47 -13.87
CA SER A 144 18.88 14.16 -13.40
C SER A 144 19.14 12.65 -13.35
N THR A 145 18.17 11.87 -12.86
CA THR A 145 18.26 10.40 -12.85
C THR A 145 18.32 9.82 -14.27
N CYS A 146 17.47 10.29 -15.19
CA CYS A 146 17.51 9.86 -16.58
C CYS A 146 18.84 10.21 -17.27
N GLU A 147 19.37 11.41 -17.03
CA GLU A 147 20.68 11.85 -17.55
C GLU A 147 21.84 11.02 -16.98
N ALA A 148 21.81 10.75 -15.68
CA ALA A 148 22.80 9.91 -15.02
C ALA A 148 22.76 8.46 -15.55
N ILE A 149 21.57 7.90 -15.80
CA ILE A 149 21.42 6.58 -16.43
C ILE A 149 22.02 6.58 -17.86
N ARG A 150 21.75 7.62 -18.67
CA ARG A 150 22.27 7.73 -20.03
C ARG A 150 23.79 7.93 -20.09
N SER A 151 24.35 8.64 -19.13
CA SER A 151 25.81 8.82 -19.00
C SER A 151 26.55 7.56 -18.50
N GLY A 152 25.82 6.48 -18.21
CA GLY A 152 26.40 5.24 -17.69
C GLY A 152 26.75 5.31 -16.20
N THR A 153 26.30 6.35 -15.50
CA THR A 153 26.47 6.48 -14.06
C THR A 153 25.59 5.42 -13.37
N LYS A 154 26.13 4.75 -12.37
CA LYS A 154 25.36 3.78 -11.58
C LYS A 154 24.35 4.53 -10.71
N VAL A 155 23.10 4.58 -11.13
CA VAL A 155 21.99 5.15 -10.38
C VAL A 155 21.15 4.05 -9.75
N SER A 156 20.58 4.33 -8.57
CA SER A 156 19.63 3.44 -7.91
C SER A 156 18.22 3.74 -8.41
N THR A 157 17.52 2.73 -8.93
CA THR A 157 16.09 2.79 -9.29
C THR A 157 15.31 1.84 -8.38
N PRO A 158 14.98 2.24 -7.14
CA PRO A 158 14.52 1.30 -6.10
C PRO A 158 13.33 0.44 -6.54
N ALA A 159 13.46 -0.88 -6.34
CA ALA A 159 12.41 -1.87 -6.62
C ALA A 159 11.91 -1.92 -8.09
N MET A 160 12.70 -1.41 -9.05
CA MET A 160 12.37 -1.48 -10.48
C MET A 160 13.61 -1.66 -11.35
N THR A 161 13.39 -2.02 -12.60
CA THR A 161 14.46 -2.07 -13.59
C THR A 161 14.76 -0.67 -14.14
N VAL A 162 15.96 -0.51 -14.72
CA VAL A 162 16.34 0.75 -15.38
C VAL A 162 15.45 1.03 -16.59
N ASP A 163 15.08 -0.01 -17.34
CA ASP A 163 14.25 0.12 -18.54
C ASP A 163 12.80 0.54 -18.18
N GLU A 164 12.23 -0.02 -17.11
CA GLU A 164 10.92 0.40 -16.58
C GLU A 164 10.95 1.85 -16.10
N TYR A 165 12.00 2.24 -15.37
CA TYR A 165 12.15 3.63 -14.91
C TYR A 165 12.15 4.59 -16.11
N LEU A 166 12.97 4.32 -17.13
CA LEU A 166 13.05 5.17 -18.32
C LEU A 166 11.73 5.18 -19.10
N MET A 167 11.06 4.03 -19.23
CA MET A 167 9.76 3.96 -19.88
C MET A 167 8.74 4.84 -19.17
N VAL A 168 8.64 4.74 -17.84
CA VAL A 168 7.71 5.56 -17.07
C VAL A 168 8.11 7.03 -17.14
N ALA A 169 9.36 7.36 -16.87
CA ALA A 169 9.84 8.75 -16.80
C ALA A 169 9.78 9.49 -18.15
N GLU A 170 9.98 8.81 -19.28
CA GLU A 170 10.08 9.47 -20.59
C GLU A 170 8.83 9.32 -21.45
N LYS A 171 8.10 8.21 -21.33
CA LYS A 171 6.96 7.89 -22.20
C LYS A 171 5.61 7.99 -21.52
N VAL A 172 5.54 7.77 -20.21
CA VAL A 172 4.28 7.76 -19.46
C VAL A 172 4.09 9.04 -18.66
N PHE A 173 5.17 9.56 -18.07
CA PHE A 173 5.13 10.72 -17.20
C PHE A 173 4.88 12.01 -18.01
N PRO A 174 3.75 12.70 -17.77
CA PRO A 174 3.45 13.97 -18.44
C PRO A 174 4.42 15.06 -17.92
N LYS A 175 5.09 15.76 -18.84
CA LYS A 175 6.13 16.76 -18.49
C LYS A 175 5.57 18.08 -17.96
N ASP A 176 4.26 18.24 -18.04
CA ASP A 176 3.49 19.42 -17.65
C ASP A 176 2.89 19.30 -16.24
N VAL A 177 3.07 18.17 -15.56
CA VAL A 177 2.53 17.91 -14.22
C VAL A 177 3.65 17.44 -13.29
N SER A 178 3.69 18.02 -12.09
CA SER A 178 4.53 17.52 -10.99
C SER A 178 4.21 16.05 -10.63
N ILE A 179 5.25 15.27 -10.35
CA ILE A 179 5.12 13.86 -9.96
C ILE A 179 4.34 13.63 -8.65
N VAL A 180 4.34 14.59 -7.72
CA VAL A 180 3.71 14.43 -6.41
C VAL A 180 2.18 14.31 -6.51
N PRO A 181 1.45 15.21 -7.19
CA PRO A 181 0.02 15.04 -7.49
C PRO A 181 -0.32 13.70 -8.15
N ILE A 182 0.50 13.24 -9.10
CA ILE A 182 0.27 11.95 -9.78
C ILE A 182 0.35 10.80 -8.78
N LYS A 183 1.40 10.75 -7.95
CA LYS A 183 1.54 9.70 -6.93
C LYS A 183 0.42 9.73 -5.90
N LEU A 184 -0.02 10.91 -5.47
CA LEU A 184 -1.20 11.04 -4.60
C LEU A 184 -2.48 10.53 -5.28
N CYS A 185 -2.63 10.77 -6.58
CA CYS A 185 -3.75 10.25 -7.36
C CYS A 185 -3.70 8.71 -7.46
N VAL A 186 -2.52 8.14 -7.68
CA VAL A 186 -2.31 6.68 -7.65
C VAL A 186 -2.67 6.10 -6.28
N VAL A 187 -2.23 6.71 -5.18
CA VAL A 187 -2.61 6.26 -3.82
C VAL A 187 -4.13 6.30 -3.63
N LYS A 188 -4.80 7.37 -4.10
CA LYS A 188 -6.27 7.50 -4.05
C LYS A 188 -6.97 6.45 -4.91
N LEU A 189 -6.45 6.16 -6.10
CA LEU A 189 -7.00 5.14 -7.00
C LEU A 189 -6.89 3.75 -6.39
N LEU A 190 -5.71 3.38 -5.90
CA LEU A 190 -5.48 2.07 -5.28
C LEU A 190 -6.41 1.87 -4.08
N THR A 191 -6.78 2.96 -3.41
CA THR A 191 -7.63 2.95 -2.20
C THR A 191 -9.08 3.33 -2.45
N SER A 192 -9.48 3.45 -3.73
CA SER A 192 -10.86 3.71 -4.15
C SER A 192 -11.83 2.57 -3.82
N GLY A 193 -11.29 1.41 -3.41
CA GLY A 193 -12.05 0.18 -3.18
C GLY A 193 -12.14 -0.72 -4.41
N LEU A 194 -11.67 -0.29 -5.58
CA LEU A 194 -11.62 -1.13 -6.78
C LEU A 194 -10.68 -2.33 -6.66
N PHE A 195 -9.73 -2.27 -5.73
CA PHE A 195 -8.71 -3.30 -5.51
C PHE A 195 -8.87 -3.92 -4.13
N GLU A 196 -8.49 -5.18 -4.00
CA GLU A 196 -8.34 -5.83 -2.70
C GLU A 196 -7.13 -5.27 -1.94
N ASP A 197 -7.24 -5.20 -0.62
CA ASP A 197 -6.18 -4.70 0.25
C ASP A 197 -4.87 -5.48 0.06
N SER A 198 -4.95 -6.80 -0.15
CA SER A 198 -3.82 -7.68 -0.45
C SER A 198 -3.08 -7.27 -1.73
N ALA A 199 -3.80 -6.92 -2.79
CA ALA A 199 -3.25 -6.56 -4.09
C ALA A 199 -2.51 -5.22 -4.08
N ILE A 200 -2.93 -4.29 -3.23
CA ILE A 200 -2.31 -2.96 -3.14
C ILE A 200 -1.27 -2.85 -2.03
N PHE A 201 -1.25 -3.80 -1.07
CA PHE A 201 -0.48 -3.69 0.16
C PHE A 201 1.01 -3.41 -0.09
N SER A 202 1.66 -4.22 -0.93
CA SER A 202 3.08 -4.07 -1.28
C SER A 202 3.39 -2.68 -1.84
N ILE A 203 2.51 -2.15 -2.70
CA ILE A 203 2.65 -0.84 -3.34
C ILE A 203 2.52 0.28 -2.29
N ILE A 204 1.52 0.20 -1.41
CA ILE A 204 1.30 1.21 -0.35
C ILE A 204 2.45 1.18 0.67
N VAL A 205 3.01 0.01 0.99
CA VAL A 205 4.20 -0.11 1.85
C VAL A 205 5.39 0.65 1.24
N LEU A 206 5.65 0.47 -0.06
CA LEU A 206 6.71 1.20 -0.77
C LEU A 206 6.43 2.72 -0.82
N GLY A 207 5.18 3.11 -1.08
CA GLY A 207 4.77 4.52 -1.08
C GLY A 207 4.96 5.20 0.28
N SER A 208 4.78 4.46 1.38
CA SER A 208 5.05 4.96 2.74
C SER A 208 6.53 5.22 3.06
N ALA A 209 7.42 4.81 2.15
CA ALA A 209 8.87 4.87 2.27
C ALA A 209 9.54 5.72 1.18
N GLU A 210 8.75 6.51 0.45
CA GLU A 210 9.23 7.27 -0.70
C GLU A 210 10.13 8.44 -0.31
N GLY A 211 9.93 9.02 0.88
CA GLY A 211 10.67 10.18 1.38
C GLY A 211 10.02 11.52 1.05
N ILE A 212 8.97 11.54 0.21
CA ILE A 212 8.11 12.71 0.01
C ILE A 212 7.02 12.70 1.07
N GLU A 213 6.99 13.72 1.95
CA GLU A 213 6.10 13.76 3.12
C GLU A 213 4.63 13.62 2.74
N ALA A 214 4.17 14.34 1.72
CA ALA A 214 2.78 14.27 1.26
C ALA A 214 2.36 12.86 0.82
N VAL A 215 3.19 12.19 0.02
CA VAL A 215 2.89 10.83 -0.47
C VAL A 215 3.06 9.78 0.62
N SER A 216 4.15 9.88 1.38
CA SER A 216 4.44 8.95 2.48
C SER A 216 3.36 9.02 3.54
N GLY A 217 2.93 10.24 3.92
CA GLY A 217 1.84 10.45 4.88
C GLY A 217 0.49 9.94 4.37
N ALA A 218 0.18 10.14 3.09
CA ALA A 218 -1.03 9.58 2.48
C ALA A 218 -1.03 8.04 2.52
N ALA A 219 0.09 7.40 2.13
CA ALA A 219 0.24 5.95 2.19
C ALA A 219 0.16 5.41 3.63
N GLU A 220 0.79 6.08 4.61
CA GLU A 220 0.70 5.68 6.02
C GLU A 220 -0.73 5.77 6.57
N ALA A 221 -1.51 6.78 6.17
CA ALA A 221 -2.91 6.91 6.58
C ALA A 221 -3.77 5.74 6.07
N ILE A 222 -3.42 5.18 4.92
CA ILE A 222 -4.07 4.01 4.34
C ILE A 222 -3.66 2.74 5.07
N LEU A 223 -2.37 2.56 5.38
CA LEU A 223 -1.89 1.38 6.12
C LEU A 223 -2.51 1.26 7.52
N LYS A 224 -2.99 2.37 8.11
CA LYS A 224 -3.74 2.35 9.37
C LYS A 224 -5.17 1.81 9.24
N LYS A 225 -5.72 1.76 8.03
CA LYS A 225 -7.10 1.31 7.74
C LYS A 225 -7.16 -0.11 7.21
N ILE A 226 -6.08 -0.59 6.59
CA ILE A 226 -5.96 -1.95 6.06
C ILE A 226 -5.78 -2.95 7.21
N ASP A 227 -6.40 -4.13 7.08
CA ASP A 227 -6.07 -5.27 7.94
C ASP A 227 -4.68 -5.81 7.59
N ILE A 228 -3.68 -5.28 8.29
CA ILE A 228 -2.28 -5.65 8.07
C ILE A 228 -2.06 -7.14 8.28
N GLN A 229 -2.75 -7.78 9.23
CA GLN A 229 -2.52 -9.20 9.53
C GLN A 229 -2.96 -10.07 8.37
N LEU A 230 -4.14 -9.79 7.81
CA LEU A 230 -4.65 -10.46 6.62
C LEU A 230 -3.68 -10.32 5.43
N CYS A 231 -3.07 -9.15 5.25
CA CYS A 231 -2.08 -8.95 4.18
C CYS A 231 -0.79 -9.72 4.42
N VAL A 232 -0.21 -9.67 5.64
CA VAL A 232 1.09 -10.31 5.92
C VAL A 232 0.98 -11.82 6.15
N ASP A 233 -0.22 -12.36 6.29
CA ASP A 233 -0.51 -13.80 6.26
C ASP A 233 -0.86 -14.30 4.84
N ASN A 234 -0.69 -13.46 3.81
CA ASN A 234 -0.74 -13.88 2.42
C ASN A 234 0.67 -14.15 1.88
N ARG A 235 0.91 -15.37 1.38
CA ARG A 235 2.21 -15.78 0.84
C ARG A 235 2.66 -14.93 -0.36
N VAL A 236 1.72 -14.55 -1.23
CA VAL A 236 2.01 -13.75 -2.43
C VAL A 236 2.55 -12.38 -2.02
N VAL A 237 1.86 -11.71 -1.09
CA VAL A 237 2.26 -10.40 -0.55
C VAL A 237 3.64 -10.47 0.13
N VAL A 238 3.89 -11.52 0.91
CA VAL A 238 5.20 -11.72 1.56
C VAL A 238 6.31 -11.91 0.52
N ASP A 239 6.06 -12.70 -0.52
CA ASP A 239 7.05 -12.95 -1.57
C ASP A 239 7.30 -11.67 -2.40
N GLU A 240 6.28 -10.86 -2.69
CA GLU A 240 6.41 -9.54 -3.32
C GLU A 240 7.25 -8.58 -2.48
N LEU A 241 6.98 -8.48 -1.18
CA LEU A 241 7.74 -7.62 -0.26
C LEU A 241 9.21 -8.06 -0.17
N MET A 242 9.48 -9.37 -0.11
CA MET A 242 10.84 -9.89 -0.13
C MET A 242 11.55 -9.67 -1.47
N ALA A 243 10.82 -9.80 -2.59
CA ALA A 243 11.34 -9.52 -3.92
C ALA A 243 11.69 -8.03 -4.08
N ALA A 244 10.80 -7.12 -3.65
CA ALA A 244 11.08 -5.69 -3.64
C ALA A 244 12.30 -5.36 -2.77
N TYR A 245 12.41 -5.97 -1.58
CA TYR A 245 13.53 -5.78 -0.67
C TYR A 245 14.88 -6.15 -1.32
N LEU A 246 14.94 -7.33 -1.95
CA LEU A 246 16.18 -7.92 -2.46
C LEU A 246 16.52 -7.50 -3.89
N GLY A 247 15.53 -7.15 -4.70
CA GLY A 247 15.67 -7.06 -6.16
C GLY A 247 16.02 -8.41 -6.81
N THR A 248 16.54 -8.36 -8.03
CA THR A 248 16.98 -9.57 -8.74
C THR A 248 18.29 -10.09 -8.14
N THR A 249 18.20 -11.17 -7.35
CA THR A 249 19.38 -11.80 -6.71
C THR A 249 20.10 -12.83 -7.57
N MET A 250 19.47 -13.30 -8.66
CA MET A 250 20.08 -14.17 -9.66
C MET A 250 19.80 -13.59 -11.05
N PRO A 251 20.81 -13.07 -11.76
CA PRO A 251 20.63 -12.65 -13.13
C PRO A 251 20.32 -13.89 -13.98
N SER A 252 19.14 -13.94 -14.62
CA SER A 252 18.92 -14.89 -15.70
C SER A 252 19.85 -14.48 -16.85
N LYS A 253 20.63 -15.42 -17.39
CA LYS A 253 21.37 -15.13 -18.64
C LYS A 253 20.31 -14.82 -19.71
N PRO A 254 20.31 -13.63 -20.32
CA PRO A 254 19.33 -13.34 -21.35
C PRO A 254 19.57 -14.29 -22.51
N VAL A 255 18.52 -14.98 -22.95
CA VAL A 255 18.57 -15.85 -24.14
C VAL A 255 18.79 -14.98 -25.39
N ILE A 256 18.23 -13.75 -25.41
CA ILE A 256 18.47 -12.65 -26.36
C ILE A 256 18.19 -11.32 -25.62
N GLY A 257 19.01 -10.28 -25.80
CA GLY A 257 18.75 -8.92 -25.29
C GLY A 257 19.60 -8.48 -24.08
N LYS A 258 19.36 -7.26 -23.57
CA LYS A 258 20.00 -6.73 -22.36
C LYS A 258 19.40 -7.42 -21.11
N SER A 259 20.24 -7.87 -20.19
CA SER A 259 19.81 -8.42 -18.90
C SER A 259 19.16 -7.31 -18.08
N SER A 260 17.84 -7.32 -17.95
CA SER A 260 17.11 -6.39 -17.08
C SER A 260 17.03 -7.00 -15.68
N ALA A 261 17.58 -6.30 -14.69
CA ALA A 261 17.58 -6.70 -13.29
C ALA A 261 16.87 -5.64 -12.46
N VAL A 262 15.96 -6.08 -11.60
CA VAL A 262 15.26 -5.22 -10.65
C VAL A 262 16.27 -4.81 -9.58
N SER A 263 16.44 -3.49 -9.40
CA SER A 263 17.29 -2.98 -8.32
C SER A 263 16.64 -3.23 -6.95
N PRO A 264 17.42 -3.49 -5.88
CA PRO A 264 16.90 -3.64 -4.53
C PRO A 264 16.25 -2.34 -4.03
N ALA A 265 15.34 -2.46 -3.07
CA ALA A 265 14.75 -1.29 -2.43
C ALA A 265 15.80 -0.42 -1.72
N ASN A 266 15.52 0.87 -1.58
CA ASN A 266 16.36 1.79 -0.82
C ASN A 266 16.28 1.52 0.70
N SER A 267 17.13 2.17 1.50
CA SER A 267 17.20 1.91 2.94
C SER A 267 15.89 2.20 3.70
N MET A 268 15.12 3.20 3.28
CA MET A 268 13.84 3.55 3.91
C MET A 268 12.76 2.50 3.59
N MET A 269 12.70 2.07 2.33
CA MET A 269 11.81 1.00 1.88
C MET A 269 12.15 -0.32 2.57
N LYS A 270 13.44 -0.69 2.62
CA LYS A 270 13.89 -1.87 3.36
C LYS A 270 13.45 -1.85 4.83
N GLN A 271 13.54 -0.69 5.49
CA GLN A 271 13.11 -0.55 6.88
C GLN A 271 11.59 -0.76 7.03
N LYS A 272 10.77 -0.15 6.15
CA LYS A 272 9.31 -0.31 6.16
C LYS A 272 8.90 -1.74 5.84
N ILE A 273 9.50 -2.37 4.83
CA ILE A 273 9.25 -3.77 4.48
C ILE A 273 9.52 -4.68 5.69
N LEU A 274 10.68 -4.54 6.34
CA LEU A 274 11.03 -5.35 7.52
C LEU A 274 10.05 -5.17 8.69
N GLN A 275 9.50 -3.97 8.88
CA GLN A 275 8.48 -3.70 9.90
C GLN A 275 7.23 -4.58 9.68
N PHE A 276 6.83 -4.82 8.44
CA PHE A 276 5.68 -5.66 8.10
C PHE A 276 6.04 -7.15 8.06
N LEU A 277 7.19 -7.53 7.50
CA LEU A 277 7.65 -8.92 7.49
C LEU A 277 7.82 -9.49 8.92
N THR A 278 8.22 -8.66 9.89
CA THR A 278 8.35 -9.06 11.30
C THR A 278 7.01 -9.44 11.95
N ARG A 279 5.89 -8.93 11.41
CA ARG A 279 4.53 -9.23 11.88
C ARG A 279 3.91 -10.46 11.22
N SER A 280 4.50 -10.94 10.13
CA SER A 280 4.02 -12.09 9.37
C SER A 280 4.28 -13.41 10.10
N ALA A 281 3.32 -14.33 10.07
CA ALA A 281 3.57 -15.72 10.45
C ALA A 281 4.31 -16.51 9.34
N ILE A 282 4.22 -16.04 8.09
CA ILE A 282 4.75 -16.71 6.89
C ILE A 282 6.20 -16.30 6.59
N ALA A 283 6.50 -15.00 6.65
CA ALA A 283 7.83 -14.48 6.29
C ALA A 283 9.00 -15.16 7.05
N PRO A 284 8.90 -15.45 8.36
CA PRO A 284 9.98 -16.12 9.08
C PRO A 284 10.26 -17.55 8.60
N VAL A 285 9.30 -18.20 7.93
CA VAL A 285 9.40 -19.59 7.45
C VAL A 285 9.52 -19.70 5.93
N SER A 286 9.53 -18.58 5.19
CA SER A 286 9.79 -18.53 3.75
C SER A 286 11.29 -18.70 3.44
N TYR A 287 11.79 -19.94 3.55
CA TYR A 287 13.21 -20.24 3.46
C TYR A 287 13.88 -19.86 2.13
N MET A 288 15.19 -19.62 2.24
CA MET A 288 16.10 -18.98 1.29
C MET A 288 15.90 -17.47 1.16
N ASN A 289 14.67 -16.97 0.97
CA ASN A 289 14.44 -15.53 0.86
C ASN A 289 14.52 -14.81 2.20
N ASN A 290 13.91 -15.38 3.26
CA ASN A 290 14.01 -14.85 4.62
C ASN A 290 15.47 -14.65 5.08
N MET A 291 16.33 -15.62 4.76
CA MET A 291 17.74 -15.62 5.15
C MET A 291 18.53 -14.60 4.33
N LYS A 292 18.27 -14.48 3.03
CA LYS A 292 18.86 -13.42 2.19
C LYS A 292 18.51 -12.03 2.73
N VAL A 293 17.24 -11.81 3.08
CA VAL A 293 16.77 -10.55 3.69
C VAL A 293 17.49 -10.27 5.00
N CYS A 294 17.60 -11.25 5.89
CA CYS A 294 18.35 -11.09 7.15
C CYS A 294 19.82 -10.75 6.91
N LEU A 295 20.51 -11.51 6.05
CA LEU A 295 21.93 -11.33 5.80
C LEU A 295 22.24 -9.98 5.15
N ASP A 296 21.41 -9.52 4.20
CA ASP A 296 21.50 -8.17 3.63
C ASP A 296 21.25 -7.09 4.69
N GLY A 297 20.23 -7.25 5.54
CA GLY A 297 19.93 -6.30 6.61
C GLY A 297 21.06 -6.17 7.65
N LEU A 298 21.78 -7.27 7.95
CA LEU A 298 22.94 -7.24 8.85
C LEU A 298 24.14 -6.47 8.28
N THR A 299 24.21 -6.23 6.97
CA THR A 299 25.29 -5.39 6.41
C THR A 299 25.05 -3.90 6.61
N GLN A 300 23.88 -3.49 7.10
CA GLN A 300 23.45 -2.09 7.19
C GLN A 300 23.86 -1.44 8.52
N THR A 301 25.10 -1.67 8.99
CA THR A 301 25.57 -1.22 10.32
C THR A 301 25.58 0.30 10.48
N SER A 302 25.70 1.05 9.39
CA SER A 302 25.65 2.52 9.39
C SER A 302 24.23 3.11 9.55
N ILE A 303 23.18 2.32 9.31
CA ILE A 303 21.78 2.79 9.34
C ILE A 303 21.04 2.11 10.49
N THR A 304 21.19 2.65 11.70
CA THR A 304 20.71 2.05 12.95
C THR A 304 19.24 1.60 12.91
N LYS A 305 18.33 2.41 12.36
CA LYS A 305 16.90 2.05 12.29
C LYS A 305 16.65 0.82 11.41
N LEU A 306 17.36 0.73 10.27
CA LEU A 306 17.27 -0.42 9.37
C LEU A 306 17.90 -1.66 9.99
N LEU A 307 19.06 -1.53 10.63
CA LEU A 307 19.70 -2.62 11.36
C LEU A 307 18.79 -3.17 12.47
N ILE A 308 18.17 -2.29 13.27
CA ILE A 308 17.22 -2.70 14.31
C ILE A 308 16.02 -3.45 13.70
N ALA A 309 15.47 -2.98 12.58
CA ALA A 309 14.39 -3.69 11.89
C ALA A 309 14.84 -5.08 11.39
N ALA A 310 16.06 -5.17 10.85
CA ALA A 310 16.63 -6.43 10.37
C ALA A 310 16.88 -7.43 11.52
N LEU A 311 17.39 -6.96 12.65
CA LEU A 311 17.60 -7.78 13.85
C LEU A 311 16.29 -8.29 14.44
N ASN A 312 15.23 -7.46 14.47
CA ASN A 312 13.91 -7.91 14.92
C ASN A 312 13.33 -9.00 14.00
N PHE A 313 13.47 -8.85 12.69
CA PHE A 313 13.06 -9.89 11.75
C PHE A 313 13.90 -11.16 11.92
N LEU A 314 15.23 -11.02 12.09
CA LEU A 314 16.13 -12.14 12.34
C LEU A 314 15.77 -12.90 13.62
N LEU A 315 15.37 -12.21 14.70
CA LEU A 315 14.88 -12.88 15.90
C LEU A 315 13.71 -13.83 15.58
N LYS A 316 12.76 -13.39 14.75
CA LYS A 316 11.62 -14.21 14.32
C LYS A 316 12.03 -15.38 13.43
N VAL A 317 12.96 -15.16 12.50
CA VAL A 317 13.52 -16.23 11.65
C VAL A 317 14.23 -17.27 12.50
N ILE A 318 15.07 -16.86 13.45
CA ILE A 318 15.74 -17.78 14.39
C ILE A 318 14.68 -18.53 15.20
N GLU A 319 13.71 -17.84 15.79
CA GLU A 319 12.65 -18.43 16.62
C GLU A 319 11.96 -19.59 15.90
N LYS A 320 11.64 -19.43 14.61
CA LYS A 320 10.93 -20.39 13.75
C LYS A 320 11.85 -21.30 12.90
N MET A 321 13.16 -21.29 13.15
CA MET A 321 14.12 -22.06 12.35
C MET A 321 13.97 -23.58 12.55
N PRO A 322 13.81 -24.40 11.49
CA PRO A 322 13.76 -25.85 11.61
C PRO A 322 15.13 -26.42 11.93
N ALA A 323 15.17 -27.52 12.69
CA ALA A 323 16.41 -28.16 13.15
C ALA A 323 17.41 -28.47 12.02
N ALA A 324 16.91 -28.86 10.83
CA ALA A 324 17.75 -29.14 9.67
C ALA A 324 18.54 -27.91 9.17
N ALA A 325 17.92 -26.71 9.18
CA ALA A 325 18.58 -25.48 8.76
C ALA A 325 19.55 -24.96 9.83
N GLN A 326 19.25 -25.20 11.10
CA GLN A 326 20.07 -24.74 12.24
C GLN A 326 21.51 -25.25 12.16
N LYS A 327 21.70 -26.55 11.86
CA LYS A 327 23.04 -27.17 11.81
C LYS A 327 24.02 -26.42 10.89
N ASN A 328 23.52 -25.80 9.82
CA ASN A 328 24.35 -25.11 8.84
C ASN A 328 24.31 -23.58 8.99
N LEU A 329 23.19 -23.01 9.43
CA LEU A 329 22.99 -21.56 9.46
C LEU A 329 23.29 -20.93 10.83
N SER A 330 23.22 -21.69 11.92
CA SER A 330 23.43 -21.14 13.27
C SER A 330 24.84 -20.60 13.44
N LEU A 331 25.88 -21.36 13.04
CA LEU A 331 27.26 -20.91 13.12
C LEU A 331 27.51 -19.69 12.23
N LEU A 332 26.99 -19.70 10.99
CA LEU A 332 27.11 -18.58 10.05
C LEU A 332 26.51 -17.29 10.64
N LEU A 333 25.28 -17.37 11.16
CA LEU A 333 24.61 -16.21 11.75
C LEU A 333 25.33 -15.72 12.99
N PHE A 334 25.82 -16.63 13.83
CA PHE A 334 26.56 -16.27 15.03
C PHE A 334 27.83 -15.48 14.69
N GLN A 335 28.63 -15.98 13.74
CA GLN A 335 29.85 -15.29 13.28
C GLN A 335 29.54 -13.92 12.66
N ARG A 336 28.45 -13.80 11.90
CA ARG A 336 28.01 -12.52 11.32
C ARG A 336 27.61 -11.52 12.41
N LEU A 337 26.86 -11.97 13.42
CA LEU A 337 26.46 -11.15 14.57
C LEU A 337 27.65 -10.69 15.40
N GLN A 338 28.64 -11.57 15.63
CA GLN A 338 29.89 -11.19 16.30
C GLN A 338 30.65 -10.11 15.55
N LYS A 339 30.78 -10.26 14.22
CA LYS A 339 31.49 -9.28 13.40
C LYS A 339 30.87 -7.90 13.55
N ILE A 340 29.55 -7.79 13.44
CA ILE A 340 28.88 -6.49 13.50
C ILE A 340 28.81 -5.93 14.93
N LEU A 341 28.93 -6.75 15.97
CA LEU A 341 28.90 -6.30 17.36
C LEU A 341 30.02 -5.27 17.66
N GLY A 342 31.19 -5.43 17.03
CA GLY A 342 32.30 -4.48 17.15
C GLY A 342 32.08 -3.14 16.41
N GLU A 343 31.14 -3.10 15.46
CA GLU A 343 30.86 -1.93 14.61
C GLU A 343 29.70 -1.08 15.15
N VAL A 344 28.85 -1.64 16.02
CA VAL A 344 27.57 -1.05 16.43
C VAL A 344 27.66 -0.45 17.83
N LYS A 345 27.31 0.84 17.94
CA LYS A 345 27.31 1.57 19.22
C LYS A 345 25.92 1.73 19.85
N ASN A 346 24.85 1.55 19.07
CA ASN A 346 23.50 1.76 19.56
C ASN A 346 23.08 0.64 20.53
N GLY A 347 22.69 1.00 21.76
CA GLY A 347 22.36 0.04 22.82
C GLY A 347 21.22 -0.92 22.47
N THR A 348 20.19 -0.46 21.76
CA THR A 348 19.08 -1.32 21.30
C THR A 348 19.56 -2.35 20.29
N ALA A 349 20.36 -1.94 19.31
CA ALA A 349 20.91 -2.86 18.32
C ALA A 349 21.87 -3.87 18.99
N VAL A 350 22.74 -3.43 19.90
CA VAL A 350 23.63 -4.31 20.68
C VAL A 350 22.84 -5.33 21.50
N SER A 351 21.77 -4.89 22.18
CA SER A 351 20.89 -5.79 22.94
C SER A 351 20.22 -6.84 22.05
N LEU A 352 19.73 -6.43 20.87
CA LEU A 352 19.12 -7.36 19.91
C LEU A 352 20.14 -8.34 19.31
N ILE A 353 21.38 -7.91 19.07
CA ILE A 353 22.49 -8.78 18.64
C ILE A 353 22.74 -9.86 19.68
N TYR A 354 22.94 -9.46 20.95
CA TYR A 354 23.13 -10.43 22.03
C TYR A 354 21.94 -11.37 22.19
N ARG A 355 20.70 -10.88 22.02
CA ARG A 355 19.50 -11.72 22.05
C ARG A 355 19.49 -12.75 20.92
N CYS A 356 19.85 -12.36 19.69
CA CYS A 356 19.98 -13.31 18.57
C CYS A 356 21.05 -14.36 18.87
N MET A 357 22.23 -13.94 19.32
CA MET A 357 23.34 -14.84 19.67
C MET A 357 22.98 -15.79 20.80
N GLY A 358 22.30 -15.30 21.85
CA GLY A 358 21.82 -16.14 22.95
C GLY A 358 20.81 -17.20 22.51
N MET A 359 19.88 -16.88 21.61
CA MET A 359 18.94 -17.87 21.07
C MET A 359 19.63 -18.92 20.19
N LEU A 360 20.64 -18.52 19.40
CA LEU A 360 21.44 -19.44 18.60
C LEU A 360 22.27 -20.37 19.51
N GLY A 361 22.93 -19.82 20.52
CA GLY A 361 23.77 -20.57 21.45
C GLY A 361 22.99 -21.50 22.39
N ASN A 362 21.79 -21.12 22.83
CA ASN A 362 20.93 -22.00 23.64
C ASN A 362 20.45 -23.22 22.84
N ARG A 363 20.36 -23.11 21.52
CA ARG A 363 19.88 -24.18 20.63
C ARG A 363 21.01 -25.06 20.10
N ASP A 364 22.24 -24.56 20.11
CA ASP A 364 23.45 -25.32 19.80
C ASP A 364 24.62 -24.88 20.71
N ILE A 365 24.78 -25.62 21.80
CA ILE A 365 25.77 -25.35 22.85
C ILE A 365 27.20 -25.37 22.30
N SER A 366 27.45 -26.16 21.25
CA SER A 366 28.79 -26.30 20.66
C SER A 366 29.33 -24.98 20.07
N ILE A 367 28.44 -24.08 19.65
CA ILE A 367 28.77 -22.74 19.16
C ILE A 367 29.34 -21.87 20.29
N VAL A 368 28.76 -21.97 21.48
CA VAL A 368 29.14 -21.18 22.66
C VAL A 368 30.42 -21.71 23.30
N SER A 369 30.59 -23.04 23.34
CA SER A 369 31.77 -23.70 23.90
C SER A 369 33.07 -23.32 23.18
N ALA A 370 33.00 -22.91 21.92
CA ALA A 370 34.16 -22.47 21.14
C ALA A 370 34.51 -20.98 21.31
N GLN A 371 33.75 -20.21 22.12
CA GLN A 371 33.78 -18.73 22.10
C GLN A 371 33.66 -18.07 23.48
N GLU A 372 34.51 -18.49 24.44
CA GLU A 372 34.55 -18.00 25.82
C GLU A 372 34.62 -16.46 25.94
N GLU A 373 35.39 -15.80 25.06
CA GLU A 373 35.59 -14.34 25.08
C GLU A 373 34.30 -13.55 24.79
N THR A 374 33.43 -14.11 23.93
CA THR A 374 32.15 -13.46 23.56
C THR A 374 31.14 -13.54 24.70
N VAL A 375 31.12 -14.65 25.44
CA VAL A 375 30.29 -14.83 26.63
C VAL A 375 30.72 -13.85 27.72
N MET A 376 32.03 -13.71 27.95
CA MET A 376 32.61 -12.74 28.88
C MET A 376 32.22 -11.29 28.55
N LEU A 377 32.29 -10.89 27.27
CA LEU A 377 31.88 -9.55 26.82
C LEU A 377 30.38 -9.30 27.01
N ALA A 378 29.53 -10.31 26.76
CA ALA A 378 28.10 -10.21 27.00
C ALA A 378 27.77 -9.96 28.49
N PHE A 379 28.37 -10.74 29.39
CA PHE A 379 28.18 -10.56 30.84
C PHE A 379 28.70 -9.20 31.33
N ARG A 380 29.84 -8.73 30.81
CA ARG A 380 30.34 -7.38 31.11
C ARG A 380 29.35 -6.29 30.67
N ALA A 381 28.80 -6.39 29.45
CA ALA A 381 27.84 -5.43 28.95
C ALA A 381 26.56 -5.37 29.81
N ILE A 382 26.06 -6.53 30.26
CA ILE A 382 24.92 -6.61 31.20
C ILE A 382 25.26 -5.95 32.54
N ALA A 383 26.42 -6.27 33.11
CA ALA A 383 26.87 -5.71 34.39
C ALA A 383 27.01 -4.18 34.33
N THR A 384 27.53 -3.61 33.23
CA THR A 384 27.65 -2.16 33.07
C THR A 384 26.28 -1.46 33.03
N VAL A 385 25.28 -2.06 32.36
CA VAL A 385 23.91 -1.51 32.32
C VAL A 385 23.26 -1.55 33.70
N SER A 386 23.41 -2.65 34.45
CA SER A 386 22.88 -2.77 35.81
C SER A 386 23.50 -1.75 36.76
N LEU A 387 24.82 -1.52 36.68
CA LEU A 387 25.53 -0.55 37.51
C LEU A 387 25.14 0.91 37.22
N LEU A 388 24.86 1.25 35.95
CA LEU A 388 24.37 2.58 35.57
C LEU A 388 22.94 2.84 36.06
N SER A 389 22.10 1.80 36.11
CA SER A 389 20.73 1.91 36.64
C SER A 389 20.70 2.14 38.17
N SER A 390 21.63 1.54 38.93
CA SER A 390 21.77 1.77 40.36
C SER A 390 22.34 3.15 40.73
N ALA A 391 23.12 3.77 39.82
CA ALA A 391 23.70 5.10 40.05
C ALA A 391 22.70 6.25 39.84
N HIS A 392 21.60 6.04 39.10
CA HIS A 392 20.53 7.04 38.89
C HIS A 392 19.41 6.97 39.95
N SER A 393 19.46 5.98 40.84
CA SER A 393 18.51 5.80 41.95
C SER A 393 19.10 6.16 43.32
N SER A 394 20.24 6.87 43.33
CA SER A 394 20.95 7.31 44.54
C SER A 394 20.83 8.82 44.72
#